data_AF-A0A2N9LN27-F1
#
_entry.id   AF-A0A2N9LN27-F1
#
_cell.length_a   1.000
_cell.length_b   1.000
_cell.length_c   1.000
_cell.angle_alpha   90.00
_cell.angle_beta   90.00
_cell.angle_gamma   90.00
#
_symmetry.space_group_name_H-M   'P 1'
#
loop_
_entity.id
_entity.type
_entity.pdbx_description
1 polymer ?
#
loop_
_entity_poly.entity_id
_entity_poly.type
_entity_poly.pdbx_seq_one_letter_code
_entity_poly.pdbx_strand_id
1 'polypeptide(L)'
;MMAIAALPAKANLLTSATATANCQGYSLTVNAADLTVGTSYTINYSLTVTCGSGSPVTIPGTITFTATASTATETVTGGTWNGMSLSNSCQVYGSATLTTSGSTVFININGTNSDVPVPLMCSTLALACPLSSGTVGVPYSSAWVATGGIPPYAFSEFTYPLPPGLTAAQIGASNTLTGTPTTAGTYSTVFDVTDSAGNIAVATCGITIAPATPQPVCSTGNQPITYNLHESSQNASEIVWFNSHFKLQGNLPTSAFTVTVANGTITFGTVTLTVPNAVITFSSTATCASTTFNTSANQWQTTLPLSAAQQVDEIFAAGLAYVLPASFPQNIQGVTWTADFEASVPSLQFQWQWGAANYVSSDNKGDVFPMSSGAPDYNGMMIDPGHNVTTCAGYNNGDHAGTPENAMVKALVVGGGSGGGGSNWTGSWSSTGNAVCQQ
;
A
#
# COMPACT_ATOMS: atom_id res chain seq x y z
N MET A 1 95.30 19.69 -6.92
CA MET A 1 94.12 20.41 -6.40
C MET A 1 92.97 20.11 -7.35
N MET A 2 92.17 19.09 -7.05
CA MET A 2 91.07 18.64 -7.91
C MET A 2 89.87 19.56 -7.61
N ALA A 3 89.52 20.43 -8.56
CA ALA A 3 88.37 21.30 -8.42
C ALA A 3 87.10 20.44 -8.51
N ILE A 4 86.46 20.19 -7.37
CA ILE A 4 85.10 19.66 -7.32
C ILE A 4 84.20 20.79 -7.83
N ALA A 5 83.80 20.72 -9.10
CA ALA A 5 82.77 21.60 -9.63
C ALA A 5 81.48 21.29 -8.89
N ALA A 6 80.99 22.23 -8.09
CA ALA A 6 79.66 22.14 -7.51
C ALA A 6 78.65 22.06 -8.66
N LEU A 7 77.91 20.95 -8.74
CA LEU A 7 76.75 20.87 -9.62
C LEU A 7 75.80 22.02 -9.25
N PRO A 8 75.21 22.74 -10.22
CA PRO A 8 74.29 23.81 -9.92
C PRO A 8 73.15 23.28 -9.04
N ALA A 9 72.83 24.01 -7.97
CA ALA A 9 71.74 23.65 -7.09
C ALA A 9 70.45 23.56 -7.91
N LYS A 10 69.70 22.47 -7.74
CA LYS A 10 68.42 22.32 -8.43
C LYS A 10 67.42 23.38 -7.95
N ALA A 11 66.61 23.88 -8.88
CA ALA A 11 65.71 25.00 -8.63
C ALA A 11 64.51 24.64 -7.72
N ASN A 12 64.16 23.34 -7.59
CA ASN A 12 63.00 22.84 -6.85
C ASN A 12 61.72 23.63 -7.20
N LEU A 13 61.09 23.30 -8.32
CA LEU A 13 59.98 24.08 -8.88
C LEU A 13 58.65 23.35 -8.73
N LEU A 14 57.58 24.10 -8.43
CA LEU A 14 56.23 23.65 -8.74
C LEU A 14 55.93 23.96 -10.21
N THR A 15 55.46 22.96 -10.96
CA THR A 15 55.17 23.11 -12.39
C THR A 15 53.69 23.30 -12.66
N SER A 16 52.82 22.75 -11.81
CA SER A 16 51.37 22.96 -11.89
C SER A 16 50.67 22.50 -10.61
N ALA A 17 49.48 23.03 -10.37
CA ALA A 17 48.54 22.51 -9.40
C ALA A 17 47.13 22.51 -9.99
N THR A 18 46.36 21.45 -9.77
CA THR A 18 44.97 21.31 -10.21
C THR A 18 44.11 20.80 -9.07
N ALA A 19 42.86 21.27 -8.97
CA ALA A 19 41.91 20.75 -8.01
C ALA A 19 40.53 20.54 -8.62
N THR A 20 39.86 19.45 -8.21
CA THR A 20 38.41 19.32 -8.34
C THR A 20 37.78 19.75 -7.03
N ALA A 21 36.85 20.70 -7.09
CA ALA A 21 36.24 21.30 -5.91
C ALA A 21 34.72 21.36 -6.09
N ASN A 22 33.99 20.88 -5.08
CA ASN A 22 32.54 21.01 -4.99
C ASN A 22 32.18 21.41 -3.56
N CYS A 23 30.90 21.41 -3.20
CA CYS A 23 30.46 21.88 -1.89
C CYS A 23 30.82 20.91 -0.75
N GLN A 24 31.08 19.64 -1.08
CA GLN A 24 31.44 18.61 -0.10
C GLN A 24 32.93 18.64 0.25
N GLY A 25 33.78 19.10 -0.68
CA GLY A 25 35.22 19.11 -0.47
C GLY A 25 36.01 19.37 -1.76
N TYR A 26 37.29 19.04 -1.69
CA TYR A 26 38.20 19.15 -2.83
C TYR A 26 39.18 17.97 -2.89
N SER A 27 39.64 17.69 -4.11
CA SER A 27 40.82 16.87 -4.37
C SER A 27 41.85 17.73 -5.08
N LEU A 28 43.07 17.79 -4.54
CA LEU A 28 44.17 18.60 -5.07
C LEU A 28 45.25 17.67 -5.63
N THR A 29 45.85 18.05 -6.76
CA THR A 29 47.05 17.43 -7.33
C THR A 29 48.08 18.53 -7.58
N VAL A 30 49.31 18.32 -7.13
CA VAL A 30 50.42 19.26 -7.32
C VAL A 30 51.59 18.55 -7.95
N ASN A 31 52.15 19.14 -9.00
CA ASN A 31 53.31 18.60 -9.71
C ASN A 31 54.55 19.46 -9.41
N ALA A 32 55.66 18.80 -9.11
CA ALA A 32 56.95 19.40 -8.83
C ALA A 32 58.04 18.82 -9.74
N ALA A 33 59.06 19.62 -10.03
CA ALA A 33 60.21 19.27 -10.87
C ALA A 33 61.50 19.83 -10.27
N ASP A 34 62.62 19.41 -10.87
CA ASP A 34 63.97 19.76 -10.42
C ASP A 34 64.20 19.41 -8.94
N LEU A 35 63.77 18.22 -8.53
CA LEU A 35 63.95 17.71 -7.18
C LEU A 35 65.23 16.88 -7.04
N THR A 36 65.76 16.81 -5.82
CA THR A 36 66.88 15.97 -5.42
C THR A 36 66.33 14.67 -4.82
N VAL A 37 66.62 13.55 -5.47
CA VAL A 37 66.16 12.22 -5.02
C VAL A 37 66.66 11.94 -3.60
N GLY A 38 65.78 11.41 -2.75
CA GLY A 38 66.03 11.11 -1.34
C GLY A 38 65.86 12.31 -0.39
N THR A 39 65.59 13.52 -0.90
CA THR A 39 65.32 14.70 -0.08
C THR A 39 63.84 14.83 0.22
N SER A 40 63.51 15.18 1.46
CA SER A 40 62.13 15.48 1.87
C SER A 40 61.76 16.92 1.54
N TYR A 41 60.56 17.09 1.01
CA TYR A 41 59.99 18.36 0.58
C TYR A 41 58.65 18.59 1.27
N THR A 42 58.29 19.87 1.38
CA THR A 42 57.00 20.29 1.92
C THR A 42 56.36 21.28 0.96
N ILE A 43 55.12 20.99 0.59
CA ILE A 43 54.25 21.89 -0.18
C ILE A 43 53.20 22.41 0.77
N ASN A 44 53.17 23.72 0.98
CA ASN A 44 52.06 24.38 1.65
C ASN A 44 51.08 24.85 0.57
N TYR A 45 49.80 24.58 0.74
CA TYR A 45 48.76 25.09 -0.14
C TYR A 45 47.69 25.82 0.68
N SER A 46 46.98 26.72 0.01
CA SER A 46 45.84 27.41 0.60
C SER A 46 44.71 27.49 -0.43
N LEU A 47 43.49 27.20 0.03
CA LEU A 47 42.27 27.49 -0.69
C LEU A 47 41.53 28.58 0.07
N THR A 48 41.15 29.66 -0.60
CA THR A 48 40.35 30.73 -0.03
C THR A 48 38.97 30.69 -0.64
N VAL A 49 37.96 30.60 0.23
CA VAL A 49 36.55 30.57 -0.14
C VAL A 49 35.88 31.85 0.31
N THR A 50 35.12 32.47 -0.59
CA THR A 50 34.30 33.65 -0.29
C THR A 50 32.87 33.36 -0.72
N CYS A 51 31.90 33.56 0.16
CA CYS A 51 30.48 33.32 -0.13
C CYS A 51 29.68 34.61 -0.04
N GLY A 52 28.96 34.97 -1.10
CA GLY A 52 28.18 36.21 -1.15
C GLY A 52 29.02 37.44 -0.83
N SER A 53 28.57 38.27 0.11
CA SER A 53 29.30 39.43 0.63
C SER A 53 30.13 39.14 1.89
N GLY A 54 30.32 37.86 2.24
CA GLY A 54 31.07 37.44 3.41
C GLY A 54 32.58 37.67 3.27
N SER A 55 33.29 37.67 4.40
CA SER A 55 34.74 37.74 4.40
C SER A 55 35.37 36.46 3.84
N PRO A 56 36.47 36.55 3.06
CA PRO A 56 37.20 35.37 2.60
C PRO A 56 37.69 34.51 3.77
N VAL A 57 37.51 33.19 3.67
CA VAL A 57 38.02 32.20 4.64
C VAL A 57 39.10 31.38 3.97
N THR A 58 40.29 31.35 4.57
CA THR A 58 41.44 30.59 4.07
C THR A 58 41.55 29.24 4.77
N ILE A 59 41.66 28.18 3.98
CA ILE A 59 41.86 26.80 4.42
C ILE A 59 43.29 26.39 4.05
N PRO A 60 44.20 26.33 5.04
CA PRO A 60 45.57 25.91 4.80
C PRO A 60 45.66 24.38 4.73
N GLY A 61 46.65 23.88 4.01
CA GLY A 61 47.04 22.48 4.04
C GLY A 61 48.50 22.28 3.70
N THR A 62 49.01 21.10 4.05
CA THR A 62 50.42 20.75 3.87
C THR A 62 50.54 19.34 3.30
N ILE A 63 51.44 19.18 2.33
CA ILE A 63 51.84 17.90 1.77
C ILE A 63 53.33 17.72 2.06
N THR A 64 53.70 16.61 2.69
CA THR A 64 55.11 16.24 2.92
C THR A 64 55.42 14.96 2.17
N PHE A 65 56.48 14.96 1.37
CA PHE A 65 56.88 13.79 0.58
C PHE A 65 58.41 13.71 0.47
N THR A 66 58.94 12.52 0.20
CA THR A 66 60.37 12.32 -0.12
C THR A 66 60.49 12.01 -1.60
N ALA A 67 61.28 12.82 -2.31
CA ALA A 67 61.40 12.70 -3.76
C ALA A 67 62.05 11.36 -4.16
N THR A 68 61.37 10.56 -4.95
CA THR A 68 61.89 9.30 -5.52
C THR A 68 62.46 9.49 -6.93
N ALA A 69 62.13 10.60 -7.58
CA ALA A 69 62.63 11.02 -8.90
C ALA A 69 62.88 12.54 -8.91
N SER A 70 63.37 13.07 -10.04
CA SER A 70 63.53 14.52 -10.23
C SER A 70 62.21 15.27 -10.42
N THR A 71 61.10 14.55 -10.53
CA THR A 71 59.73 15.06 -10.57
C THR A 71 58.89 14.31 -9.55
N ALA A 72 57.83 14.94 -9.05
CA ALA A 72 56.87 14.33 -8.15
C ALA A 72 55.46 14.83 -8.45
N THR A 73 54.48 13.96 -8.26
CA THR A 73 53.05 14.28 -8.34
C THR A 73 52.43 13.87 -7.02
N GLU A 74 51.95 14.86 -6.27
CA GLU A 74 51.37 14.64 -4.96
C GLU A 74 49.88 14.94 -4.99
N THR A 75 49.08 14.14 -4.29
CA THR A 75 47.63 14.31 -4.26
C THR A 75 47.10 14.40 -2.83
N VAL A 76 46.09 15.25 -2.66
CA VAL A 76 45.23 15.28 -1.48
C VAL A 76 43.85 14.86 -1.93
N THR A 77 43.32 13.81 -1.33
CA THR A 77 41.94 13.34 -1.55
C THR A 77 41.11 13.57 -0.29
N GLY A 78 39.84 13.93 -0.47
CA GLY A 78 38.92 14.15 0.67
C GLY A 78 39.22 15.41 1.49
N GLY A 79 39.81 16.45 0.89
CA GLY A 79 39.94 17.76 1.53
C GLY A 79 38.55 18.32 1.84
N THR A 80 38.37 18.95 3.00
CA THR A 80 37.07 19.49 3.44
C THR A 80 37.14 21.01 3.56
N TRP A 81 35.97 21.68 3.54
CA TRP A 81 35.88 23.12 3.75
C TRP A 81 35.81 23.50 5.24
N ASN A 82 36.40 22.69 6.13
CA ASN A 82 36.39 22.91 7.58
C ASN A 82 34.99 23.17 8.18
N GLY A 83 33.96 22.49 7.67
CA GLY A 83 32.58 22.65 8.12
C GLY A 83 31.90 23.95 7.68
N MET A 84 32.48 24.69 6.73
CA MET A 84 31.83 25.87 6.14
C MET A 84 30.53 25.48 5.43
N SER A 85 29.50 26.29 5.65
CA SER A 85 28.25 26.19 4.91
C SER A 85 28.40 26.85 3.54
N LEU A 86 28.47 26.04 2.48
CA LEU A 86 28.67 26.51 1.11
C LEU A 86 27.34 26.58 0.35
N SER A 87 27.23 27.61 -0.49
CA SER A 87 26.07 27.90 -1.34
C SER A 87 26.51 28.26 -2.77
N ASN A 88 25.55 28.45 -3.67
CA ASN A 88 25.82 28.86 -5.07
C ASN A 88 26.49 30.24 -5.20
N SER A 89 26.54 31.01 -4.11
CA SER A 89 27.24 32.29 -4.04
C SER A 89 28.72 32.17 -3.69
N CYS A 90 29.22 30.96 -3.44
CA CYS A 90 30.60 30.73 -3.05
C CYS A 90 31.54 30.67 -4.25
N GLN A 91 32.69 31.31 -4.11
CA GLN A 91 33.80 31.26 -5.06
C GLN A 91 35.06 30.82 -4.33
N VAL A 92 35.91 30.06 -5.02
CA VAL A 92 37.17 29.55 -4.48
C VAL A 92 38.34 29.91 -5.38
N TYR A 93 39.46 30.24 -4.77
CA TYR A 93 40.75 30.36 -5.42
C TYR A 93 41.85 29.85 -4.51
N GLY A 94 43.04 29.58 -5.02
CA GLY A 94 44.14 29.12 -4.19
C GLY A 94 45.49 29.04 -4.88
N SER A 95 46.50 28.79 -4.07
CA SER A 95 47.88 28.63 -4.51
C SER A 95 48.59 27.54 -3.71
N ALA A 96 49.64 26.98 -4.30
CA ALA A 96 50.55 26.04 -3.66
C ALA A 96 51.97 26.60 -3.73
N THR A 97 52.76 26.40 -2.66
CA THR A 97 54.13 26.90 -2.50
C THR A 97 55.03 25.78 -2.01
N LEU A 98 56.13 25.53 -2.72
CA LEU A 98 57.19 24.64 -2.25
C LEU A 98 58.10 25.39 -1.26
N THR A 99 58.17 24.94 -0.02
CA THR A 99 58.80 25.70 1.07
C THR A 99 60.30 25.91 0.90
N THR A 100 60.99 24.98 0.23
CA THR A 100 62.44 24.99 0.10
C THR A 100 62.95 26.01 -0.92
N SER A 101 62.16 26.34 -1.94
CA SER A 101 62.51 27.32 -2.99
C SER A 101 61.64 28.57 -3.00
N GLY A 102 60.46 28.53 -2.37
CA GLY A 102 59.43 29.55 -2.52
C GLY A 102 58.69 29.48 -3.86
N SER A 103 58.95 28.46 -4.70
CA SER A 103 58.24 28.30 -5.98
C SER A 103 56.74 28.17 -5.73
N THR A 104 55.97 29.08 -6.33
CA THR A 104 54.53 29.22 -6.12
C THR A 104 53.78 29.07 -7.44
N VAL A 105 52.67 28.34 -7.43
CA VAL A 105 51.74 28.21 -8.56
C VAL A 105 50.30 28.42 -8.10
N PHE A 106 49.47 29.00 -8.96
CA PHE A 106 48.02 29.03 -8.76
C PHE A 106 47.42 27.65 -9.01
N ILE A 107 46.39 27.30 -8.25
CA ILE A 107 45.69 26.02 -8.37
C ILE A 107 44.62 26.15 -9.45
N ASN A 108 44.72 25.43 -10.56
CA ASN A 108 43.62 25.40 -11.53
C ASN A 108 42.44 24.61 -10.93
N ILE A 109 41.34 25.29 -10.59
CA ILE A 109 40.16 24.71 -9.94
C ILE A 109 39.09 24.44 -10.99
N ASN A 110 38.63 23.19 -11.08
CA ASN A 110 37.58 22.76 -12.02
C ASN A 110 37.86 23.17 -13.48
N GLY A 111 39.13 23.21 -13.89
CA GLY A 111 39.55 23.59 -15.24
C GLY A 111 39.71 25.10 -15.48
N THR A 112 39.46 25.94 -14.46
CA THR A 112 39.65 27.40 -14.50
C THR A 112 40.86 27.83 -13.65
N ASN A 113 41.63 28.80 -14.12
CA ASN A 113 42.77 29.34 -13.36
C ASN A 113 42.31 30.03 -12.05
N SER A 114 42.89 29.66 -10.89
CA SER A 114 42.63 30.28 -9.57
C SER A 114 43.05 31.73 -9.43
N ASP A 115 43.77 32.33 -10.37
CA ASP A 115 44.03 33.78 -10.30
C ASP A 115 42.74 34.61 -10.24
N VAL A 116 41.62 34.02 -10.64
CA VAL A 116 40.28 34.57 -10.51
C VAL A 116 39.43 33.64 -9.63
N PRO A 117 38.60 34.17 -8.71
CA PRO A 117 37.66 33.36 -7.95
C PRO A 117 36.76 32.51 -8.86
N VAL A 118 36.78 31.19 -8.65
CA VAL A 118 36.01 30.21 -9.42
C VAL A 118 34.71 29.87 -8.68
N PRO A 119 33.52 30.05 -9.28
CA PRO A 119 32.26 29.69 -8.64
C PRO A 119 32.19 28.20 -8.27
N LEU A 120 31.77 27.91 -7.05
CA LEU A 120 31.36 26.57 -6.64
C LEU A 120 29.90 26.37 -7.04
N MET A 121 29.66 25.35 -7.88
CA MET A 121 28.33 24.99 -8.36
C MET A 121 27.58 24.22 -7.25
N CYS A 122 27.15 24.93 -6.21
CA CYS A 122 26.33 24.36 -5.15
C CYS A 122 24.85 24.46 -5.51
N SER A 123 24.14 23.34 -5.54
CA SER A 123 22.69 23.35 -5.56
C SER A 123 22.17 23.77 -4.19
N THR A 124 21.27 24.75 -4.17
CA THR A 124 20.59 25.14 -2.94
C THR A 124 19.78 23.97 -2.41
N LEU A 125 19.86 23.71 -1.11
CA LEU A 125 18.99 22.73 -0.46
C LEU A 125 17.53 23.15 -0.69
N ALA A 126 16.74 22.21 -1.20
CA ALA A 126 15.33 22.39 -1.50
C ALA A 126 14.56 21.12 -1.14
N LEU A 127 13.25 21.27 -0.96
CA LEU A 127 12.39 20.17 -0.54
C LEU A 127 11.15 20.09 -1.43
N ALA A 128 10.93 18.93 -2.04
CA ALA A 128 9.76 18.64 -2.86
C ALA A 128 8.66 18.00 -2.02
N CYS A 129 7.42 18.49 -2.16
CA CYS A 129 6.26 17.95 -1.46
C CYS A 129 5.86 16.55 -1.95
N PRO A 130 5.19 15.75 -1.09
CA PRO A 130 4.51 14.53 -1.52
C PRO A 130 3.28 14.86 -2.38
N LEU A 131 2.61 13.83 -2.89
CA LEU A 131 1.34 13.97 -3.61
C LEU A 131 0.35 14.82 -2.81
N SER A 132 -0.31 15.75 -3.49
CA SER A 132 -1.21 16.71 -2.83
C SER A 132 -2.61 16.14 -2.58
N SER A 133 -2.87 14.88 -2.96
CA SER A 133 -4.20 14.28 -2.89
C SER A 133 -4.17 12.80 -2.49
N GLY A 134 -5.15 12.40 -1.67
CA GLY A 134 -5.51 11.02 -1.38
C GLY A 134 -7.01 10.87 -1.16
N THR A 135 -7.49 9.67 -0.87
CA THR A 135 -8.90 9.36 -0.63
C THR A 135 -9.03 8.54 0.65
N VAL A 136 -10.05 8.81 1.47
CA VAL A 136 -10.34 7.99 2.66
C VAL A 136 -10.47 6.51 2.25
N GLY A 137 -9.80 5.62 2.99
CA GLY A 137 -9.86 4.18 2.76
C GLY A 137 -8.97 3.64 1.62
N VAL A 138 -8.32 4.51 0.84
CA VAL A 138 -7.40 4.11 -0.24
C VAL A 138 -5.95 4.18 0.24
N PRO A 139 -5.12 3.13 0.01
CA PRO A 139 -3.70 3.18 0.33
C PRO A 139 -3.00 4.36 -0.32
N TYR A 140 -2.26 5.10 0.50
CA TYR A 140 -1.46 6.25 0.12
C TYR A 140 0.01 5.90 0.28
N SER A 141 0.83 6.21 -0.74
CA SER A 141 2.28 6.06 -0.69
C SER A 141 2.90 7.18 -1.51
N SER A 142 3.58 8.11 -0.84
CA SER A 142 4.26 9.22 -1.50
C SER A 142 5.46 9.67 -0.70
N ALA A 143 6.40 10.35 -1.32
CA ALA A 143 7.62 10.80 -0.67
C ALA A 143 7.76 12.31 -0.75
N TRP A 144 8.38 12.90 0.28
CA TRP A 144 8.99 14.21 0.18
C TRP A 144 10.50 14.05 0.12
N VAL A 145 11.13 14.81 -0.78
CA VAL A 145 12.49 14.53 -1.25
C VAL A 145 13.33 15.79 -1.11
N ALA A 146 14.49 15.66 -0.46
CA ALA A 146 15.50 16.69 -0.42
C ALA A 146 16.34 16.66 -1.69
N THR A 147 16.55 17.84 -2.28
CA THR A 147 17.40 18.04 -3.46
C THR A 147 18.41 19.14 -3.20
N GLY A 148 19.63 18.96 -3.68
CA GLY A 148 20.73 19.90 -3.41
C GLY A 148 21.24 19.86 -1.97
N GLY A 149 22.08 20.82 -1.60
CA GLY A 149 22.79 20.79 -0.31
C GLY A 149 23.81 19.66 -0.21
N ILE A 150 24.26 19.39 1.02
CA ILE A 150 25.34 18.43 1.31
C ILE A 150 24.83 17.29 2.22
N PRO A 151 24.74 16.04 1.72
CA PRO A 151 24.43 14.88 2.57
C PRO A 151 25.43 14.68 3.74
N PRO A 152 25.06 13.94 4.81
CA PRO A 152 23.74 13.37 5.07
C PRO A 152 22.68 14.44 5.40
N TYR A 153 21.42 14.11 5.12
CA TYR A 153 20.28 14.98 5.45
C TYR A 153 19.62 14.54 6.75
N ALA A 154 19.24 15.52 7.57
CA ALA A 154 18.46 15.34 8.79
C ALA A 154 17.09 15.99 8.61
N PHE A 155 16.02 15.22 8.75
CA PHE A 155 14.65 15.73 8.72
C PHE A 155 14.16 15.89 10.17
N SER A 156 13.43 16.96 10.47
CA SER A 156 12.93 17.23 11.82
C SER A 156 11.45 16.86 11.99
N GLU A 157 10.92 17.06 13.20
CA GLU A 157 9.53 16.77 13.55
C GLU A 157 8.54 17.72 12.84
N PHE A 158 7.43 17.16 12.39
CA PHE A 158 6.38 17.88 11.67
C PHE A 158 5.71 18.94 12.55
N THR A 159 5.53 20.15 12.02
CA THR A 159 4.87 21.24 12.76
C THR A 159 3.34 21.16 12.76
N TYR A 160 2.74 20.22 12.01
CA TYR A 160 1.29 20.02 11.90
C TYR A 160 0.94 18.54 11.68
N PRO A 161 -0.27 18.09 12.10
CA PRO A 161 -0.61 16.68 12.01
C PRO A 161 -0.70 16.23 10.55
N LEU A 162 -0.14 15.05 10.30
CA LEU A 162 -0.39 14.30 9.07
C LEU A 162 -1.88 13.92 8.99
N PRO A 163 -2.41 13.65 7.79
CA PRO A 163 -3.72 13.03 7.67
C PRO A 163 -3.82 11.77 8.56
N PRO A 164 -4.86 11.62 9.39
CA PRO A 164 -5.05 10.45 10.24
C PRO A 164 -4.95 9.15 9.44
N GLY A 165 -4.15 8.21 9.91
CA GLY A 165 -3.88 6.93 9.23
C GLY A 165 -2.64 6.93 8.33
N LEU A 166 -1.96 8.06 8.17
CA LEU A 166 -0.64 8.13 7.52
C LEU A 166 0.49 8.17 8.55
N THR A 167 1.60 7.52 8.23
CA THR A 167 2.85 7.53 9.00
C THR A 167 4.02 7.89 8.10
N ALA A 168 5.09 8.39 8.72
CA ALA A 168 6.31 8.81 8.06
C ALA A 168 7.46 7.83 8.31
N ALA A 169 8.29 7.55 7.29
CA ALA A 169 9.53 6.78 7.44
C ALA A 169 10.68 7.39 6.63
N GLN A 170 11.87 7.53 7.23
CA GLN A 170 13.05 8.11 6.58
C GLN A 170 13.85 7.07 5.78
N ILE A 171 14.23 7.43 4.55
CA ILE A 171 15.09 6.64 3.65
C ILE A 171 16.07 7.59 2.94
N GLY A 172 17.26 7.79 3.52
CA GLY A 172 18.34 8.59 2.90
C GLY A 172 17.93 10.06 2.68
N ALA A 173 17.83 10.46 1.40
CA ALA A 173 17.41 11.81 0.97
C ALA A 173 15.90 11.99 0.82
N SER A 174 15.12 11.01 1.25
CA SER A 174 13.67 11.01 1.15
C SER A 174 13.06 10.56 2.46
N ASN A 175 11.82 10.96 2.69
CA ASN A 175 10.95 10.23 3.60
C ASN A 175 9.67 9.86 2.88
N THR A 176 9.09 8.73 3.25
CA THR A 176 7.83 8.25 2.69
C THR A 176 6.69 8.44 3.69
N LEU A 177 5.59 9.02 3.21
CA LEU A 177 4.29 8.96 3.85
C LEU A 177 3.56 7.73 3.33
N THR A 178 3.24 6.79 4.22
CA THR A 178 2.49 5.58 3.87
C THR A 178 1.33 5.35 4.83
N GLY A 179 0.31 4.64 4.38
CA GLY A 179 -0.83 4.25 5.20
C GLY A 179 -2.15 4.44 4.46
N THR A 180 -3.25 4.45 5.20
CA THR A 180 -4.60 4.59 4.65
C THR A 180 -5.30 5.74 5.38
N PRO A 181 -5.55 6.88 4.73
CA PRO A 181 -6.24 8.01 5.35
C PRO A 181 -7.63 7.61 5.86
N THR A 182 -7.99 8.06 7.06
CA THR A 182 -9.29 7.72 7.68
C THR A 182 -10.27 8.90 7.74
N THR A 183 -9.77 10.13 7.60
CA THR A 183 -10.60 11.34 7.75
C THR A 183 -10.38 12.29 6.58
N ALA A 184 -11.46 12.64 5.89
CA ALA A 184 -11.42 13.61 4.80
C ALA A 184 -11.10 15.02 5.33
N GLY A 185 -10.39 15.81 4.53
CA GLY A 185 -9.96 17.15 4.90
C GLY A 185 -8.68 17.58 4.19
N THR A 186 -8.35 18.85 4.32
CA THR A 186 -7.07 19.39 3.86
C THR A 186 -6.12 19.54 5.04
N TYR A 187 -5.00 18.84 4.99
CA TYR A 187 -3.95 18.86 5.99
C TYR A 187 -2.77 19.65 5.43
N SER A 188 -2.36 20.70 6.15
CA SER A 188 -1.18 21.46 5.78
C SER A 188 -0.05 21.05 6.71
N THR A 189 0.93 20.31 6.18
CA THR A 189 2.09 19.85 6.95
C THR A 189 3.32 20.63 6.51
N VAL A 190 4.11 21.09 7.49
CA VAL A 190 5.41 21.70 7.25
C VAL A 190 6.46 20.61 7.38
N PHE A 191 7.26 20.46 6.32
CA PHE A 191 8.44 19.61 6.30
C PHE A 191 9.68 20.48 6.24
N ASP A 192 10.72 20.06 6.94
CA ASP A 192 12.02 20.68 6.86
C ASP A 192 13.12 19.63 6.72
N VAL A 193 14.23 20.06 6.15
CA VAL A 193 15.45 19.27 6.02
C VAL A 193 16.66 20.15 6.30
N THR A 194 17.58 19.60 7.08
CA THR A 194 18.89 20.18 7.34
C THR A 194 19.95 19.33 6.65
N ASP A 195 20.86 19.96 5.92
CA ASP A 195 22.02 19.26 5.34
C ASP A 195 23.22 19.26 6.32
N SER A 196 24.30 18.54 5.99
CA SER A 196 25.47 18.40 6.88
C SER A 196 26.28 19.69 7.03
N ALA A 197 26.03 20.69 6.20
CA ALA A 197 26.57 22.05 6.29
C ALA A 197 25.69 22.99 7.12
N GLY A 198 24.58 22.49 7.69
CA GLY A 198 23.64 23.26 8.48
C GLY A 198 22.70 24.16 7.66
N ASN A 199 22.64 23.98 6.33
CA ASN A 199 21.61 24.65 5.53
C ASN A 199 20.25 24.03 5.84
N ILE A 200 19.21 24.86 5.93
CA ILE A 200 17.84 24.42 6.20
C ILE A 200 16.95 24.78 5.02
N ALA A 201 16.16 23.82 4.55
CA ALA A 201 15.08 24.05 3.61
C ALA A 201 13.74 23.66 4.24
N VAL A 202 12.72 24.49 4.02
CA VAL A 202 11.37 24.30 4.56
C VAL A 202 10.37 24.31 3.41
N ALA A 203 9.42 23.37 3.42
CA ALA A 203 8.28 23.34 2.51
C ALA A 203 6.97 23.17 3.28
N THR A 204 5.97 23.96 2.93
CA THR A 204 4.59 23.78 3.40
C THR A 204 3.81 23.02 2.34
N CYS A 205 3.35 21.81 2.67
CA CYS A 205 2.69 20.90 1.75
C CYS A 205 1.23 20.69 2.14
N GLY A 206 0.32 20.93 1.20
CA GLY A 206 -1.10 20.64 1.37
C GLY A 206 -1.42 19.24 0.85
N ILE A 207 -1.95 18.38 1.73
CA ILE A 207 -2.45 17.06 1.40
C ILE A 207 -3.97 17.08 1.57
N THR A 208 -4.70 16.94 0.47
CA THR A 208 -6.17 16.90 0.47
C THR A 208 -6.63 15.47 0.44
N ILE A 209 -7.32 15.03 1.49
CA ILE A 209 -7.98 13.75 1.56
C ILE A 209 -9.44 13.92 1.16
N ALA A 210 -9.80 13.40 -0.01
CA ALA A 210 -11.17 13.34 -0.47
C ALA A 210 -11.99 12.35 0.39
N PRO A 211 -13.29 12.59 0.59
CA PRO A 211 -14.19 11.59 1.17
C PRO A 211 -14.11 10.26 0.42
N ALA A 212 -14.40 9.17 1.12
CA ALA A 212 -14.58 7.88 0.46
C ALA A 212 -15.69 8.03 -0.60
N THR A 213 -15.48 7.46 -1.79
CA THR A 213 -16.53 7.42 -2.80
C THR A 213 -17.67 6.55 -2.28
N PRO A 214 -18.92 7.07 -2.20
CA PRO A 214 -20.07 6.24 -1.87
C PRO A 214 -20.09 5.05 -2.83
N GLN A 215 -20.19 3.83 -2.30
CA GLN A 215 -20.34 2.66 -3.14
C GLN A 215 -21.79 2.60 -3.64
N PRO A 216 -22.03 2.31 -4.93
CA PRO A 216 -23.39 2.14 -5.44
C PRO A 216 -24.09 1.02 -4.67
N VAL A 217 -25.29 1.28 -4.16
CA VAL A 217 -26.15 0.26 -3.56
C VAL A 217 -27.05 -0.33 -4.64
N CYS A 218 -26.99 -1.64 -4.84
CA CYS A 218 -27.78 -2.35 -5.83
C CYS A 218 -28.90 -3.14 -5.14
N SER A 219 -30.16 -2.75 -5.35
CA SER A 219 -31.29 -3.47 -4.77
C SER A 219 -31.77 -4.58 -5.71
N THR A 220 -32.04 -5.78 -5.16
CA THR A 220 -32.44 -6.96 -5.95
C THR A 220 -33.83 -6.85 -6.59
N GLY A 221 -34.69 -5.95 -6.09
CA GLY A 221 -36.10 -5.89 -6.43
C GLY A 221 -36.88 -7.14 -5.99
N ASN A 222 -38.17 -7.22 -6.35
CA ASN A 222 -39.06 -8.31 -5.92
C ASN A 222 -39.06 -9.47 -6.93
N GLN A 223 -38.52 -10.63 -6.55
CA GLN A 223 -38.66 -11.88 -7.30
C GLN A 223 -39.61 -12.83 -6.54
N PRO A 224 -40.92 -12.87 -6.86
CA PRO A 224 -41.88 -13.67 -6.11
C PRO A 224 -41.79 -15.17 -6.44
N ILE A 225 -42.01 -16.01 -5.43
CA ILE A 225 -42.23 -17.46 -5.58
C ILE A 225 -43.57 -17.89 -4.99
N THR A 226 -44.01 -19.10 -5.34
CA THR A 226 -45.04 -19.82 -4.56
C THR A 226 -44.34 -20.75 -3.59
N TYR A 227 -44.72 -20.68 -2.32
CA TYR A 227 -44.19 -21.52 -1.24
C TYR A 227 -45.23 -22.56 -0.80
N ASN A 228 -44.81 -23.82 -0.70
CA ASN A 228 -45.65 -24.92 -0.24
C ASN A 228 -45.10 -25.55 1.03
N LEU A 229 -45.98 -25.96 1.94
CA LEU A 229 -45.60 -26.81 3.07
C LEU A 229 -45.35 -28.24 2.59
N HIS A 230 -44.69 -29.03 3.43
CA HIS A 230 -44.50 -30.44 3.17
C HIS A 230 -45.84 -31.21 3.15
N GLU A 231 -46.00 -32.08 2.16
CA GLU A 231 -47.26 -32.75 1.80
C GLU A 231 -47.91 -33.59 2.92
N SER A 232 -47.21 -33.86 4.03
CA SER A 232 -47.72 -34.63 5.19
C SER A 232 -48.27 -33.80 6.35
N SER A 233 -48.38 -32.47 6.22
CA SER A 233 -49.04 -31.56 7.20
C SER A 233 -48.43 -31.49 8.62
N GLN A 234 -47.15 -31.82 8.78
CA GLN A 234 -46.42 -31.71 10.06
C GLN A 234 -45.80 -30.31 10.22
N ASN A 235 -46.62 -29.27 10.34
CA ASN A 235 -46.16 -27.89 10.23
C ASN A 235 -45.34 -27.39 11.45
N ALA A 236 -45.53 -28.00 12.62
CA ALA A 236 -44.85 -27.55 13.83
C ALA A 236 -43.41 -28.08 13.86
N SER A 237 -42.45 -27.17 14.01
CA SER A 237 -41.02 -27.48 14.11
C SER A 237 -40.32 -27.90 12.81
N GLU A 238 -41.03 -27.93 11.67
CA GLU A 238 -40.38 -27.96 10.35
C GLU A 238 -39.57 -26.67 10.14
N ILE A 239 -38.51 -26.77 9.35
CA ILE A 239 -37.55 -25.71 9.12
C ILE A 239 -37.56 -25.36 7.64
N VAL A 240 -37.78 -24.09 7.33
CA VAL A 240 -37.62 -23.57 5.98
C VAL A 240 -36.23 -22.99 5.85
N TRP A 241 -35.45 -23.54 4.92
CA TRP A 241 -34.18 -22.97 4.53
C TRP A 241 -34.37 -22.03 3.35
N PHE A 242 -34.53 -20.74 3.66
CA PHE A 242 -34.44 -19.69 2.67
C PHE A 242 -32.97 -19.46 2.35
N ASN A 243 -32.62 -19.52 1.07
CA ASN A 243 -31.26 -19.26 0.62
C ASN A 243 -31.25 -18.49 -0.70
N SER A 244 -30.14 -17.82 -0.94
CA SER A 244 -29.95 -16.98 -2.12
C SER A 244 -28.54 -17.11 -2.65
N HIS A 245 -28.41 -16.91 -3.95
CA HIS A 245 -27.13 -16.84 -4.62
C HIS A 245 -27.11 -15.67 -5.60
N PHE A 246 -25.91 -15.28 -5.99
CA PHE A 246 -25.72 -14.34 -7.08
C PHE A 246 -24.58 -14.75 -8.01
N LYS A 247 -24.62 -14.16 -9.21
CA LYS A 247 -23.55 -14.18 -10.19
C LYS A 247 -23.04 -12.77 -10.44
N LEU A 248 -21.73 -12.62 -10.42
CA LEU A 248 -21.07 -11.35 -10.73
C LEU A 248 -21.08 -11.06 -12.24
N GLN A 249 -21.26 -9.80 -12.57
CA GLN A 249 -21.22 -9.27 -13.94
C GLN A 249 -20.53 -7.91 -14.00
N GLY A 250 -20.25 -7.48 -15.24
CA GLY A 250 -19.54 -6.24 -15.53
C GLY A 250 -18.03 -6.44 -15.55
N ASN A 251 -17.29 -5.35 -15.33
CA ASN A 251 -15.83 -5.39 -15.27
C ASN A 251 -15.39 -5.86 -13.88
N LEU A 252 -14.96 -7.12 -13.80
CA LEU A 252 -14.57 -7.73 -12.53
C LEU A 252 -13.17 -7.27 -12.08
N PRO A 253 -12.97 -6.91 -10.79
CA PRO A 253 -11.68 -6.50 -10.27
C PRO A 253 -10.59 -7.57 -10.40
N THR A 254 -9.35 -7.13 -10.59
CA THR A 254 -8.15 -7.98 -10.58
C THR A 254 -7.40 -7.95 -9.23
N SER A 255 -7.88 -7.16 -8.28
CA SER A 255 -7.41 -7.10 -6.89
C SER A 255 -8.50 -7.59 -5.95
N ALA A 256 -8.11 -7.99 -4.73
CA ALA A 256 -9.07 -8.42 -3.72
C ALA A 256 -10.15 -7.35 -3.46
N PHE A 257 -11.38 -7.81 -3.23
CA PHE A 257 -12.54 -6.95 -2.99
C PHE A 257 -13.60 -7.68 -2.15
N THR A 258 -14.57 -6.95 -1.62
CA THR A 258 -15.69 -7.50 -0.88
C THR A 258 -17.03 -7.12 -1.51
N VAL A 259 -18.02 -7.99 -1.30
CA VAL A 259 -19.44 -7.74 -1.55
C VAL A 259 -20.16 -7.91 -0.22
N THR A 260 -20.96 -6.93 0.16
CA THR A 260 -21.82 -6.95 1.33
C THR A 260 -23.26 -7.13 0.87
N VAL A 261 -23.99 -8.04 1.50
CA VAL A 261 -25.44 -8.21 1.35
C VAL A 261 -26.09 -7.79 2.65
N ALA A 262 -26.94 -6.78 2.59
CA ALA A 262 -27.56 -6.17 3.76
C ALA A 262 -29.06 -5.95 3.57
N ASN A 263 -29.74 -5.59 4.66
CA ASN A 263 -31.16 -5.24 4.68
C ASN A 263 -32.07 -6.30 4.06
N GLY A 264 -31.66 -7.57 4.18
CA GLY A 264 -32.39 -8.71 3.62
C GLY A 264 -33.74 -8.89 4.32
N THR A 265 -34.82 -8.93 3.55
CA THR A 265 -36.16 -9.20 4.08
C THR A 265 -36.92 -10.19 3.23
N ILE A 266 -37.56 -11.17 3.89
CA ILE A 266 -38.50 -12.10 3.27
C ILE A 266 -39.91 -11.70 3.69
N THR A 267 -40.81 -11.47 2.72
CA THR A 267 -42.18 -11.03 3.00
C THR A 267 -43.21 -11.97 2.39
N PHE A 268 -44.29 -12.19 3.14
CA PHE A 268 -45.46 -12.92 2.68
C PHE A 268 -46.68 -12.51 3.51
N GLY A 269 -47.76 -12.11 2.85
CA GLY A 269 -48.92 -11.52 3.53
C GLY A 269 -48.49 -10.29 4.36
N THR A 270 -48.74 -10.33 5.67
CA THR A 270 -48.31 -9.28 6.62
C THR A 270 -47.03 -9.64 7.37
N VAL A 271 -46.43 -10.81 7.10
CA VAL A 271 -45.22 -11.27 7.78
C VAL A 271 -43.99 -10.72 7.06
N THR A 272 -43.02 -10.25 7.84
CA THR A 272 -41.70 -9.85 7.37
C THR A 272 -40.66 -10.49 8.27
N LEU A 273 -39.77 -11.27 7.66
CA LEU A 273 -38.62 -11.88 8.32
C LEU A 273 -37.35 -11.12 7.93
N THR A 274 -36.51 -10.81 8.91
CA THR A 274 -35.18 -10.23 8.65
C THR A 274 -34.18 -11.35 8.40
N VAL A 275 -33.40 -11.20 7.33
CA VAL A 275 -32.32 -12.12 6.98
C VAL A 275 -31.00 -11.58 7.54
N PRO A 276 -30.14 -12.44 8.13
CA PRO A 276 -28.79 -12.06 8.51
C PRO A 276 -28.00 -11.43 7.36
N ASN A 277 -27.20 -10.40 7.66
CA ASN A 277 -26.32 -9.78 6.67
C ASN A 277 -25.23 -10.77 6.22
N ALA A 278 -24.56 -10.49 5.11
CA ALA A 278 -23.44 -11.28 4.63
C ALA A 278 -22.29 -10.41 4.15
N VAL A 279 -21.07 -10.93 4.31
CA VAL A 279 -19.86 -10.39 3.69
C VAL A 279 -19.19 -11.50 2.90
N ILE A 280 -19.07 -11.28 1.60
CA ILE A 280 -18.41 -12.15 0.65
C ILE A 280 -17.06 -11.52 0.29
N THR A 281 -15.96 -12.22 0.55
CA THR A 281 -14.59 -11.74 0.35
C THR A 281 -13.93 -12.50 -0.79
N PHE A 282 -13.48 -11.78 -1.82
CA PHE A 282 -12.64 -12.32 -2.88
C PHE A 282 -11.18 -12.04 -2.51
N SER A 283 -10.48 -13.06 -2.05
CA SER A 283 -9.13 -12.94 -1.50
C SER A 283 -8.07 -13.44 -2.49
N SER A 284 -7.00 -12.67 -2.67
CA SER A 284 -5.83 -13.10 -3.46
C SER A 284 -5.01 -14.21 -2.81
N THR A 285 -5.24 -14.50 -1.52
CA THR A 285 -4.52 -15.53 -0.77
C THR A 285 -5.37 -16.76 -0.45
N ALA A 286 -6.68 -16.71 -0.68
CA ALA A 286 -7.54 -17.86 -0.49
C ALA A 286 -7.31 -18.88 -1.62
N THR A 287 -7.11 -20.14 -1.24
CA THR A 287 -6.91 -21.26 -2.18
C THR A 287 -8.17 -22.06 -2.43
N CYS A 288 -9.17 -21.91 -1.56
CA CYS A 288 -10.47 -22.57 -1.66
C CYS A 288 -11.58 -21.68 -1.11
N ALA A 289 -12.83 -21.97 -1.49
CA ALA A 289 -14.01 -21.25 -1.04
C ALA A 289 -14.62 -21.87 0.23
N SER A 290 -15.13 -21.04 1.13
CA SER A 290 -15.81 -21.47 2.35
C SER A 290 -16.86 -20.45 2.81
N THR A 291 -17.87 -20.92 3.55
CA THR A 291 -18.85 -20.09 4.24
C THR A 291 -18.89 -20.46 5.72
N THR A 292 -18.93 -19.45 6.58
CA THR A 292 -19.19 -19.60 8.02
C THR A 292 -20.22 -18.59 8.47
N PHE A 293 -20.72 -18.74 9.69
CA PHE A 293 -21.63 -17.81 10.32
C PHE A 293 -21.04 -17.22 11.59
N ASN A 294 -20.91 -15.90 11.65
CA ASN A 294 -20.52 -15.17 12.83
C ASN A 294 -21.76 -14.89 13.68
N THR A 295 -21.95 -15.69 14.73
CA THR A 295 -23.11 -15.61 15.62
C THR A 295 -23.18 -14.30 16.39
N SER A 296 -22.04 -13.74 16.81
CA SER A 296 -21.99 -12.47 17.54
C SER A 296 -22.38 -11.27 16.68
N ALA A 297 -22.05 -11.31 15.38
CA ALA A 297 -22.38 -10.27 14.42
C ALA A 297 -23.71 -10.52 13.67
N ASN A 298 -24.33 -11.70 13.88
CA ASN A 298 -25.47 -12.18 13.08
C ASN A 298 -25.22 -12.03 11.57
N GLN A 299 -24.08 -12.55 11.10
CA GLN A 299 -23.57 -12.30 9.76
C GLN A 299 -22.93 -13.54 9.11
N TRP A 300 -23.28 -13.81 7.86
CA TRP A 300 -22.61 -14.78 7.00
C TRP A 300 -21.25 -14.26 6.54
N GLN A 301 -20.25 -15.13 6.54
CA GLN A 301 -18.90 -14.84 6.07
C GLN A 301 -18.51 -15.86 5.01
N THR A 302 -18.48 -15.43 3.75
CA THR A 302 -18.07 -16.27 2.64
C THR A 302 -16.72 -15.77 2.11
N THR A 303 -15.74 -16.66 1.95
CA THR A 303 -14.46 -16.34 1.33
C THR A 303 -14.31 -17.16 0.06
N LEU A 304 -13.94 -16.52 -1.05
CA LEU A 304 -13.60 -17.18 -2.30
C LEU A 304 -12.19 -16.78 -2.75
N PRO A 305 -11.47 -17.64 -3.47
CA PRO A 305 -10.28 -17.24 -4.23
C PRO A 305 -10.64 -16.11 -5.21
N LEU A 306 -9.78 -15.12 -5.36
CA LEU A 306 -10.01 -14.02 -6.31
C LEU A 306 -10.21 -14.51 -7.75
N SER A 307 -9.54 -15.61 -8.14
CA SER A 307 -9.72 -16.26 -9.44
C SER A 307 -11.14 -16.79 -9.67
N ALA A 308 -11.88 -17.10 -8.60
CA ALA A 308 -13.24 -17.61 -8.69
C ALA A 308 -14.21 -16.55 -9.22
N ALA A 309 -13.95 -15.25 -9.00
CA ALA A 309 -14.85 -14.16 -9.40
C ALA A 309 -15.26 -14.22 -10.88
N GLN A 310 -14.39 -14.70 -11.76
CA GLN A 310 -14.63 -14.81 -13.20
C GLN A 310 -15.23 -16.16 -13.65
N GLN A 311 -15.26 -17.16 -12.77
CA GLN A 311 -15.54 -18.56 -13.12
C GLN A 311 -16.86 -19.06 -12.54
N VAL A 312 -17.23 -18.56 -11.37
CA VAL A 312 -18.40 -19.03 -10.63
C VAL A 312 -19.70 -18.53 -11.25
N ASP A 313 -20.64 -19.46 -11.39
CA ASP A 313 -21.99 -19.19 -11.84
C ASP A 313 -22.96 -18.96 -10.67
N GLU A 314 -22.65 -19.47 -9.48
CA GLU A 314 -23.41 -19.21 -8.26
C GLU A 314 -22.48 -18.97 -7.06
N ILE A 315 -22.71 -17.88 -6.34
CA ILE A 315 -22.05 -17.54 -5.08
C ILE A 315 -23.11 -17.41 -4.02
N PHE A 316 -22.96 -18.09 -2.88
CA PHE A 316 -23.90 -17.94 -1.78
C PHE A 316 -23.94 -16.48 -1.30
N ALA A 317 -25.15 -15.92 -1.27
CA ALA A 317 -25.35 -14.52 -0.94
C ALA A 317 -25.70 -14.35 0.53
N ALA A 318 -26.79 -14.98 0.96
CA ALA A 318 -27.29 -14.99 2.34
C ALA A 318 -28.33 -16.10 2.50
N GLY A 319 -28.66 -16.41 3.76
CA GLY A 319 -29.61 -17.45 4.12
C GLY A 319 -30.31 -17.20 5.45
N LEU A 320 -31.52 -17.77 5.59
CA LEU A 320 -32.32 -17.77 6.81
C LEU A 320 -32.98 -19.14 6.97
N ALA A 321 -32.61 -19.86 8.03
CA ALA A 321 -33.39 -21.00 8.50
C ALA A 321 -34.50 -20.50 9.43
N TYR A 322 -35.75 -20.76 9.07
CA TYR A 322 -36.94 -20.32 9.79
C TYR A 322 -37.72 -21.52 10.32
N VAL A 323 -37.85 -21.63 11.64
CA VAL A 323 -38.65 -22.66 12.29
C VAL A 323 -40.12 -22.30 12.16
N LEU A 324 -40.91 -23.16 11.52
CA LEU A 324 -42.31 -22.94 11.24
C LEU A 324 -43.15 -22.97 12.53
N PRO A 325 -44.03 -21.98 12.74
CA PRO A 325 -45.04 -22.04 13.80
C PRO A 325 -46.12 -23.07 13.44
N ALA A 326 -46.79 -23.60 14.47
CA ALA A 326 -47.81 -24.66 14.32
C ALA A 326 -48.99 -24.32 13.37
N SER A 327 -49.21 -23.04 13.05
CA SER A 327 -50.31 -22.54 12.20
C SER A 327 -49.81 -21.83 10.94
N PHE A 328 -48.70 -22.29 10.36
CA PHE A 328 -48.21 -21.73 9.10
C PHE A 328 -49.11 -22.10 7.90
N PRO A 329 -49.39 -21.17 6.97
CA PRO A 329 -50.29 -21.44 5.83
C PRO A 329 -49.62 -22.26 4.70
N GLN A 330 -50.41 -23.06 4.00
CA GLN A 330 -50.00 -23.80 2.79
C GLN A 330 -50.27 -22.95 1.52
N ASN A 331 -49.51 -23.20 0.44
CA ASN A 331 -49.70 -22.57 -0.87
C ASN A 331 -49.67 -21.03 -0.79
N ILE A 332 -48.62 -20.51 -0.17
CA ILE A 332 -48.42 -19.07 0.01
C ILE A 332 -47.92 -18.51 -1.32
N GLN A 333 -48.74 -17.65 -1.94
CA GLN A 333 -48.38 -16.97 -3.16
C GLN A 333 -47.68 -15.63 -2.87
N GLY A 334 -46.75 -15.24 -3.74
CA GLY A 334 -46.12 -13.93 -3.68
C GLY A 334 -45.13 -13.77 -2.53
N VAL A 335 -44.51 -14.87 -2.08
CA VAL A 335 -43.37 -14.75 -1.15
C VAL A 335 -42.24 -14.06 -1.88
N THR A 336 -41.70 -12.98 -1.33
CA THR A 336 -40.59 -12.22 -1.92
C THR A 336 -39.41 -12.14 -0.98
N TRP A 337 -38.20 -12.11 -1.53
CA TRP A 337 -36.98 -11.73 -0.84
C TRP A 337 -36.36 -10.51 -1.53
N THR A 338 -36.10 -9.45 -0.76
CA THR A 338 -35.29 -8.29 -1.18
C THR A 338 -34.01 -8.16 -0.36
N ALA A 339 -32.93 -7.70 -0.97
CA ALA A 339 -31.69 -7.34 -0.28
C ALA A 339 -30.96 -6.21 -1.02
N ASP A 340 -30.06 -5.55 -0.31
CA ASP A 340 -29.16 -4.54 -0.84
C ASP A 340 -27.75 -5.11 -1.00
N PHE A 341 -27.16 -4.88 -2.17
CA PHE A 341 -25.79 -5.24 -2.50
C PHE A 341 -24.90 -4.01 -2.51
N GLU A 342 -23.78 -4.10 -1.82
CA GLU A 342 -22.72 -3.10 -1.85
C GLU A 342 -21.39 -3.79 -2.16
N ALA A 343 -20.58 -3.20 -3.03
CA ALA A 343 -19.24 -3.71 -3.32
C ALA A 343 -18.18 -2.73 -2.85
N SER A 344 -16.99 -3.19 -2.47
CA SER A 344 -15.85 -2.31 -2.17
C SER A 344 -15.21 -1.70 -3.43
N VAL A 345 -15.78 -1.97 -4.61
CA VAL A 345 -15.33 -1.53 -5.93
C VAL A 345 -16.52 -1.02 -6.74
N PRO A 346 -16.33 0.02 -7.57
CA PRO A 346 -17.41 0.52 -8.42
C PRO A 346 -17.71 -0.46 -9.57
N SER A 347 -18.92 -0.37 -10.12
CA SER A 347 -19.32 -1.00 -11.41
C SER A 347 -19.58 -2.52 -11.40
N LEU A 348 -19.70 -3.16 -10.24
CA LEU A 348 -20.21 -4.54 -10.19
C LEU A 348 -21.71 -4.59 -10.48
N GLN A 349 -22.12 -5.59 -11.25
CA GLN A 349 -23.52 -5.93 -11.49
C GLN A 349 -23.79 -7.33 -10.94
N PHE A 350 -25.03 -7.55 -10.48
CA PHE A 350 -25.41 -8.80 -9.83
C PHE A 350 -26.64 -9.39 -10.50
N GLN A 351 -26.56 -10.65 -10.91
CA GLN A 351 -27.71 -11.50 -11.17
C GLN A 351 -28.02 -12.30 -9.92
N TRP A 352 -29.22 -12.16 -9.39
CA TRP A 352 -29.63 -12.78 -8.13
C TRP A 352 -30.79 -13.72 -8.34
N GLN A 353 -30.76 -14.85 -7.62
CA GLN A 353 -31.89 -15.74 -7.43
C GLN A 353 -31.96 -16.19 -5.97
N TRP A 354 -33.15 -16.62 -5.55
CA TRP A 354 -33.35 -17.19 -4.22
C TRP A 354 -34.38 -18.30 -4.27
N GLY A 355 -34.34 -19.17 -3.26
CA GLY A 355 -35.16 -20.37 -3.16
C GLY A 355 -35.49 -20.70 -1.70
N ALA A 356 -36.38 -21.67 -1.53
CA ALA A 356 -36.76 -22.17 -0.22
C ALA A 356 -36.89 -23.70 -0.26
N ALA A 357 -36.20 -24.40 0.62
CA ALA A 357 -36.35 -25.84 0.84
C ALA A 357 -36.91 -26.12 2.23
N ASN A 358 -37.71 -27.18 2.35
CA ASN A 358 -38.24 -27.63 3.64
C ASN A 358 -37.37 -28.75 4.20
N TYR A 359 -37.12 -28.69 5.50
CA TYR A 359 -36.39 -29.68 6.28
C TYR A 359 -37.21 -30.08 7.50
N VAL A 360 -37.26 -31.37 7.81
CA VAL A 360 -37.81 -31.82 9.09
C VAL A 360 -36.78 -31.63 10.21
N SER A 361 -37.23 -31.41 11.45
CA SER A 361 -36.32 -31.25 12.60
C SER A 361 -35.56 -32.53 12.96
N SER A 362 -36.14 -33.68 12.64
CA SER A 362 -35.54 -34.99 12.81
C SER A 362 -36.24 -36.03 11.94
N ASP A 363 -35.53 -37.08 11.54
CA ASP A 363 -36.12 -38.23 10.83
C ASP A 363 -36.14 -39.51 11.69
N ASN A 364 -36.66 -40.60 11.11
CA ASN A 364 -36.74 -41.90 11.76
C ASN A 364 -35.40 -42.68 11.76
N LYS A 365 -34.34 -42.13 11.15
CA LYS A 365 -33.00 -42.72 11.14
C LYS A 365 -32.10 -42.12 12.21
N GLY A 366 -32.60 -41.12 12.95
CA GLY A 366 -31.87 -40.43 14.01
C GLY A 366 -31.08 -39.23 13.53
N ASP A 367 -31.27 -38.80 12.28
CA ASP A 367 -30.77 -37.53 11.79
C ASP A 367 -31.55 -36.40 12.46
N VAL A 368 -30.85 -35.35 12.90
CA VAL A 368 -31.43 -34.23 13.64
C VAL A 368 -30.87 -32.94 13.08
N PHE A 369 -31.75 -31.97 12.84
CA PHE A 369 -31.34 -30.66 12.36
C PHE A 369 -30.54 -29.96 13.47
N PRO A 370 -29.35 -29.40 13.17
CA PRO A 370 -28.50 -28.82 14.18
C PRO A 370 -29.15 -27.55 14.76
N MET A 371 -29.39 -27.58 16.06
CA MET A 371 -30.00 -26.49 16.81
C MET A 371 -29.08 -26.10 17.97
N SER A 372 -28.90 -24.80 18.19
CA SER A 372 -28.19 -24.24 19.34
C SER A 372 -29.10 -23.28 20.08
N SER A 373 -29.34 -23.55 21.37
CA SER A 373 -30.22 -22.72 22.22
C SER A 373 -31.63 -22.47 21.62
N GLY A 374 -32.17 -23.44 20.89
CA GLY A 374 -33.50 -23.35 20.27
C GLY A 374 -33.54 -22.62 18.92
N ALA A 375 -32.40 -22.24 18.35
CA ALA A 375 -32.30 -21.67 17.01
C ALA A 375 -31.45 -22.56 16.08
N PRO A 376 -31.66 -22.52 14.76
CA PRO A 376 -30.80 -23.20 13.79
C PRO A 376 -29.32 -22.86 13.97
N ASP A 377 -28.46 -23.88 14.04
CA ASP A 377 -27.01 -23.70 14.03
C ASP A 377 -26.48 -23.71 12.60
N TYR A 378 -26.30 -22.51 12.05
CA TYR A 378 -25.80 -22.30 10.69
C TYR A 378 -24.41 -22.90 10.43
N ASN A 379 -23.52 -22.91 11.41
CA ASN A 379 -22.20 -23.53 11.23
C ASN A 379 -22.32 -25.05 11.19
N GLY A 380 -23.25 -25.62 11.97
CA GLY A 380 -23.60 -27.04 11.92
C GLY A 380 -24.21 -27.48 10.58
N MET A 381 -24.81 -26.58 9.81
CA MET A 381 -25.40 -26.88 8.50
C MET A 381 -24.36 -27.02 7.37
N MET A 382 -23.17 -26.40 7.52
CA MET A 382 -22.11 -26.36 6.49
C MET A 382 -22.60 -25.86 5.13
N ILE A 383 -22.96 -24.58 5.01
CA ILE A 383 -23.53 -24.02 3.78
C ILE A 383 -22.50 -23.94 2.65
N ASP A 384 -22.82 -24.49 1.49
CA ASP A 384 -21.95 -24.45 0.32
C ASP A 384 -21.71 -22.99 -0.14
N PRO A 385 -20.45 -22.53 -0.25
CA PRO A 385 -20.12 -21.17 -0.67
C PRO A 385 -20.38 -20.86 -2.15
N GLY A 386 -20.41 -21.85 -3.04
CA GLY A 386 -20.50 -21.59 -4.47
C GLY A 386 -20.50 -22.83 -5.34
N HIS A 387 -21.12 -22.70 -6.51
CA HIS A 387 -21.12 -23.74 -7.54
C HIS A 387 -19.95 -23.53 -8.52
N ASN A 388 -19.37 -24.62 -9.01
CA ASN A 388 -18.21 -24.62 -9.91
C ASN A 388 -16.99 -23.84 -9.38
N VAL A 389 -16.76 -23.87 -8.07
CA VAL A 389 -15.58 -23.28 -7.42
C VAL A 389 -14.76 -24.34 -6.70
N THR A 390 -13.45 -24.15 -6.62
CA THR A 390 -12.65 -24.97 -5.68
C THR A 390 -13.08 -24.65 -4.25
N THR A 391 -13.83 -25.54 -3.62
CA THR A 391 -14.28 -25.42 -2.22
C THR A 391 -13.27 -26.03 -1.25
N CYS A 392 -13.30 -25.59 0.00
CA CYS A 392 -12.50 -26.19 1.06
C CYS A 392 -13.04 -27.59 1.41
N ALA A 393 -12.28 -28.38 2.17
CA ALA A 393 -12.72 -29.73 2.54
C ALA A 393 -14.05 -29.71 3.29
N GLY A 394 -14.99 -30.56 2.87
CA GLY A 394 -16.32 -30.69 3.48
C GLY A 394 -17.48 -30.16 2.65
N TYR A 395 -17.22 -29.51 1.52
CA TYR A 395 -18.28 -29.05 0.59
C TYR A 395 -18.32 -29.90 -0.69
N ASN A 396 -19.48 -29.96 -1.34
CA ASN A 396 -19.67 -30.67 -2.60
C ASN A 396 -19.84 -29.69 -3.76
N ASN A 397 -18.78 -29.52 -4.55
CA ASN A 397 -18.76 -28.58 -5.68
C ASN A 397 -19.76 -28.91 -6.83
N GLY A 398 -20.43 -30.07 -6.79
CA GLY A 398 -21.50 -30.40 -7.74
C GLY A 398 -22.88 -29.87 -7.36
N ASP A 399 -23.04 -29.38 -6.13
CA ASP A 399 -24.31 -28.91 -5.61
C ASP A 399 -24.41 -27.38 -5.75
N HIS A 400 -25.64 -26.88 -5.70
CA HIS A 400 -25.91 -25.46 -5.81
C HIS A 400 -25.35 -24.68 -4.61
N ALA A 401 -24.96 -23.43 -4.84
CA ALA A 401 -24.57 -22.53 -3.76
C ALA A 401 -25.71 -22.37 -2.74
N GLY A 402 -25.40 -22.40 -1.44
CA GLY A 402 -26.41 -22.37 -0.39
C GLY A 402 -26.92 -23.74 0.05
N THR A 403 -26.48 -24.84 -0.57
CA THR A 403 -26.81 -26.20 -0.11
C THR A 403 -26.22 -26.47 1.27
N PRO A 404 -26.99 -26.96 2.27
CA PRO A 404 -26.40 -27.52 3.49
C PRO A 404 -25.58 -28.76 3.14
N GLU A 405 -24.28 -28.80 3.45
CA GLU A 405 -23.38 -29.92 3.12
C GLU A 405 -23.20 -30.92 4.25
N ASN A 406 -23.71 -30.61 5.45
CA ASN A 406 -23.77 -31.61 6.51
C ASN A 406 -24.71 -32.75 6.08
N ALA A 407 -24.15 -33.97 5.98
CA ALA A 407 -24.89 -35.15 5.53
C ALA A 407 -26.17 -35.44 6.34
N MET A 408 -26.13 -35.21 7.67
CA MET A 408 -27.32 -35.38 8.51
C MET A 408 -28.39 -34.35 8.18
N VAL A 409 -27.99 -33.12 7.83
CA VAL A 409 -28.93 -32.07 7.42
C VAL A 409 -29.51 -32.37 6.04
N LYS A 410 -28.68 -32.77 5.08
CA LYS A 410 -29.14 -33.15 3.72
C LYS A 410 -30.18 -34.25 3.74
N ALA A 411 -30.04 -35.21 4.65
CA ALA A 411 -30.99 -36.32 4.79
C ALA A 411 -32.39 -35.88 5.23
N LEU A 412 -32.51 -34.69 5.83
CA LEU A 412 -33.76 -34.16 6.38
C LEU A 412 -34.60 -33.35 5.37
N VAL A 413 -34.11 -33.16 4.13
CA VAL A 413 -34.86 -32.42 3.11
C VAL A 413 -36.13 -33.18 2.71
N VAL A 414 -37.24 -32.46 2.64
CA VAL A 414 -38.55 -33.00 2.27
C VAL A 414 -39.18 -32.18 1.15
N GLY A 415 -40.22 -32.75 0.51
CA GLY A 415 -40.97 -32.05 -0.53
C GLY A 415 -41.63 -30.78 0.00
N GLY A 416 -41.81 -29.77 -0.86
CA GLY A 416 -42.32 -28.45 -0.50
C GLY A 416 -41.28 -27.34 -0.68
N GLY A 417 -41.50 -26.21 -0.01
CA GLY A 417 -40.77 -24.98 -0.28
C GLY A 417 -41.14 -24.44 -1.66
N SER A 418 -40.14 -24.07 -2.44
CA SER A 418 -40.30 -23.77 -3.86
C SER A 418 -40.12 -24.99 -4.77
N GLY A 419 -39.84 -26.19 -4.25
CA GLY A 419 -39.43 -27.37 -5.03
C GLY A 419 -40.07 -28.70 -4.62
N GLY A 420 -39.56 -29.79 -5.22
CA GLY A 420 -40.08 -31.15 -5.02
C GLY A 420 -39.39 -31.97 -3.93
N GLY A 421 -38.38 -31.43 -3.23
CA GLY A 421 -37.54 -32.19 -2.28
C GLY A 421 -36.53 -33.13 -2.95
N GLY A 422 -35.98 -34.09 -2.20
CA GLY A 422 -35.01 -35.08 -2.72
C GLY A 422 -33.60 -34.50 -2.85
N SER A 423 -33.04 -34.45 -4.07
CA SER A 423 -31.73 -33.80 -4.33
C SER A 423 -31.84 -32.28 -4.50
N ASN A 424 -33.00 -31.69 -4.19
CA ASN A 424 -33.25 -30.26 -4.32
C ASN A 424 -33.14 -29.56 -2.95
N TRP A 425 -31.92 -29.48 -2.42
CA TRP A 425 -31.62 -28.98 -1.07
C TRP A 425 -31.77 -27.46 -0.89
N THR A 426 -31.76 -26.70 -1.98
CA THR A 426 -31.97 -25.24 -1.96
C THR A 426 -33.41 -24.85 -2.30
N GLY A 427 -34.20 -25.79 -2.82
CA GLY A 427 -35.48 -25.51 -3.44
C GLY A 427 -35.29 -24.99 -4.87
N SER A 428 -36.38 -24.90 -5.63
CA SER A 428 -36.30 -24.32 -6.97
C SER A 428 -36.06 -22.81 -6.90
N TRP A 429 -35.21 -22.31 -7.78
CA TRP A 429 -34.87 -20.90 -7.85
C TRP A 429 -36.04 -20.04 -8.36
N SER A 430 -36.15 -18.83 -7.82
CA SER A 430 -36.97 -17.75 -8.37
C SER A 430 -36.54 -17.42 -9.81
N SER A 431 -37.32 -16.57 -10.49
CA SER A 431 -36.82 -15.86 -11.67
C SER A 431 -35.55 -15.06 -11.33
N THR A 432 -34.68 -14.89 -12.32
CA THR A 432 -33.45 -14.09 -12.18
C THR A 432 -33.80 -12.61 -12.06
N GLY A 433 -33.42 -11.99 -10.95
CA GLY A 433 -33.42 -10.54 -10.75
C GLY A 433 -32.07 -9.94 -11.11
N ASN A 434 -32.05 -8.76 -11.72
CA ASN A 434 -30.83 -7.96 -11.84
C ASN A 434 -30.85 -6.90 -10.74
N ALA A 435 -29.82 -6.85 -9.90
CA ALA A 435 -29.73 -5.80 -8.89
C ALA A 435 -29.46 -4.45 -9.58
N VAL A 436 -30.33 -3.46 -9.38
CA VAL A 436 -30.20 -2.14 -10.01
C VAL A 436 -29.41 -1.24 -9.08
N CYS A 437 -28.19 -0.90 -9.48
CA CYS A 437 -27.32 -0.01 -8.71
C CYS A 437 -27.80 1.44 -8.84
N GLN A 438 -28.12 2.07 -7.71
CA GLN A 438 -28.39 3.50 -7.66
C GLN A 438 -27.10 4.24 -7.30
N GLN A 439 -26.79 5.31 -8.04
CA GLN A 439 -25.67 6.21 -7.76
C GLN A 439 -26.11 7.35 -6.85
#